data_AF-A0A3S0MZP2-F1
#
_entry.id   AF-A0A3S0MZP2-F1
#
_cell.length_a   1.000
_cell.length_b   1.000
_cell.length_c   1.000
_cell.angle_alpha   90.00
_cell.angle_beta   90.00
_cell.angle_gamma   90.00
#
_symmetry.space_group_name_H-M   'P 1'
#
loop_
_entity.id
_entity.type
_entity.pdbx_description
1 polymer ?
#
loop_
_entity_poly.entity_id
_entity_poly.type
_entity_poly.pdbx_seq_one_letter_code
_entity_poly.pdbx_strand_id
1 'polypeptide(L)'
;MKLFWLYALRLPTGSGAEYDQWSHELLAQVDEQYAAWERLYDRIRSNNHRLGTLEMVKYSTKEREQIDIFISNMAQFAPLIRGERGQKIAALHLKTLEAVSLYDDFQTLNVFTSARVSRSRKCEYVVH
;
A
#
# COMPACT_ATOMS: atom_id res chain seq x y z
N MET A 1 13.04 -8.43 5.98
CA MET A 1 13.11 -7.67 4.71
C MET A 1 14.07 -6.50 4.90
N LYS A 2 15.16 -6.42 4.12
CA LYS A 2 15.90 -5.16 3.98
C LYS A 2 15.09 -4.28 3.04
N LEU A 3 14.47 -3.25 3.59
CA LEU A 3 13.66 -2.29 2.85
C LEU A 3 14.59 -1.18 2.38
N PHE A 4 14.70 -1.00 1.08
CA PHE A 4 15.45 0.10 0.50
C PHE A 4 14.66 1.39 0.75
N TRP A 5 15.23 2.25 1.59
CA TRP A 5 14.69 3.55 1.90
C TRP A 5 15.16 4.54 0.84
N LEU A 6 14.24 5.08 0.04
CA LEU A 6 14.47 6.30 -0.72
C LEU A 6 14.04 7.52 0.09
N TYR A 7 14.65 7.74 1.25
CA TYR A 7 14.77 9.09 1.81
C TYR A 7 15.72 9.98 0.97
N ALA A 8 16.33 9.42 -0.09
CA ALA A 8 17.43 10.01 -0.82
C ALA A 8 17.13 10.37 -2.29
N LEU A 9 15.87 10.36 -2.73
CA LEU A 9 15.53 11.07 -3.96
C LEU A 9 15.53 12.57 -3.60
N ARG A 10 16.69 13.21 -3.77
CA ARG A 10 16.77 14.67 -3.89
C ARG A 10 15.76 15.06 -4.96
N LEU A 11 14.66 15.68 -4.55
CA LEU A 11 13.77 16.38 -5.46
C LEU A 11 14.65 17.25 -6.37
N PRO A 12 14.39 17.31 -7.68
CA PRO A 12 15.17 18.16 -8.58
C PRO A 12 15.23 19.56 -7.98
N THR A 13 16.45 20.03 -7.67
CA THR A 13 16.68 21.39 -7.18
C THR A 13 16.54 22.34 -8.37
N GLY A 14 15.30 22.67 -8.73
CA GLY A 14 14.98 23.59 -9.82
C GLY A 14 13.62 24.23 -9.60
N SER A 15 13.60 25.53 -9.30
CA SER A 15 12.39 26.35 -9.29
C SER A 15 12.15 26.88 -10.70
N GLY A 16 11.39 26.16 -11.51
CA GLY A 16 11.03 26.60 -12.86
C GLY A 16 10.20 25.55 -13.61
N ALA A 17 9.32 26.00 -14.51
CA ALA A 17 8.39 25.18 -15.29
C ALA A 17 9.07 24.27 -16.35
N GLU A 18 10.33 23.88 -16.14
CA GLU A 18 11.15 23.08 -17.03
C GLU A 18 11.64 21.81 -16.30
N TYR A 19 10.70 20.95 -15.87
CA TYR A 19 10.99 19.62 -15.33
C TYR A 19 11.37 18.60 -16.43
N ASP A 20 12.10 19.02 -17.47
CA ASP A 20 12.23 18.23 -18.71
C ASP A 20 13.50 17.39 -18.84
N GLN A 21 14.34 17.30 -17.80
CA GLN A 21 15.49 16.37 -17.83
C GLN A 21 15.71 15.68 -16.50
N TRP A 22 14.92 14.63 -16.24
CA TRP A 22 15.35 13.59 -15.31
C TRP A 22 16.57 12.90 -15.93
N SER A 23 17.68 12.83 -15.19
CA SER A 23 18.87 12.11 -15.67
C SER A 23 18.56 10.62 -15.84
N HIS A 24 19.32 9.94 -16.71
CA HIS A 24 19.20 8.50 -16.88
C HIS A 24 19.36 7.73 -15.56
N GLU A 25 20.24 8.21 -14.67
CA GLU A 25 20.44 7.63 -13.34
C GLU A 25 19.20 7.77 -12.46
N LEU A 26 18.55 8.94 -12.46
CA LEU A 26 17.32 9.15 -11.70
C LEU A 26 16.16 8.32 -12.25
N LEU A 27 16.08 8.18 -13.57
CA LEU A 27 15.08 7.30 -14.21
C LEU A 27 15.31 5.83 -13.86
N ALA A 28 16.56 5.36 -13.81
CA ALA A 28 16.88 4.01 -13.38
C ALA A 28 16.47 3.76 -11.92
N GLN A 29 16.71 4.73 -11.03
CA GLN A 29 16.26 4.65 -9.63
C GLN A 29 14.73 4.61 -9.51
N VAL A 30 14.02 5.37 -10.35
CA VAL A 30 12.56 5.32 -10.44
C VAL A 30 12.09 3.93 -10.90
N ASP A 31 12.74 3.35 -11.90
CA ASP A 31 12.38 2.03 -12.42
C ASP A 31 12.64 0.93 -11.35
N GLU A 32 13.73 1.02 -10.59
CA GLU A 32 14.00 0.13 -9.44
C GLU A 32 12.96 0.27 -8.33
N GLN A 33 12.59 1.51 -8.01
CA GLN A 33 11.57 1.81 -7.01
C GLN A 33 10.19 1.32 -7.44
N TYR A 34 9.86 1.48 -8.73
CA TYR A 34 8.63 0.95 -9.31
C TYR A 34 8.56 -0.58 -9.18
N ALA A 35 9.64 -1.29 -9.49
CA ALA A 35 9.70 -2.75 -9.29
C ALA A 35 9.55 -3.14 -7.81
N ALA A 36 10.03 -2.32 -6.87
CA ALA A 36 9.80 -2.54 -5.45
C ALA A 36 8.32 -2.37 -5.05
N TRP A 37 7.65 -1.35 -5.58
CA TRP A 37 6.22 -1.14 -5.40
C TRP A 37 5.38 -2.27 -5.99
N GLU A 38 5.73 -2.79 -7.17
CA GLU A 38 5.03 -3.93 -7.78
C GLU A 38 5.10 -5.18 -6.90
N ARG A 39 6.29 -5.49 -6.34
CA ARG A 39 6.45 -6.62 -5.41
C ARG A 39 5.60 -6.45 -4.14
N LEU A 40 5.47 -5.22 -3.64
CA LEU A 40 4.59 -4.94 -2.51
C LEU A 40 3.13 -5.17 -2.88
N TYR A 41 2.69 -4.62 -4.01
CA TYR A 41 1.34 -4.81 -4.52
C TYR A 41 1.01 -6.30 -4.69
N ASP A 42 1.90 -7.09 -5.27
CA ASP A 42 1.69 -8.54 -5.41
C ASP A 42 1.56 -9.25 -4.06
N ARG A 43 2.34 -8.84 -3.06
CA ARG A 43 2.18 -9.38 -1.70
C ARG A 43 0.82 -9.02 -1.11
N ILE A 44 0.34 -7.79 -1.32
CA ILE A 44 -0.98 -7.36 -0.86
C ILE A 44 -2.08 -8.16 -1.56
N ARG A 45 -2.01 -8.26 -2.89
CA ARG A 45 -2.94 -9.05 -3.70
C ARG A 45 -2.97 -10.52 -3.28
N SER A 46 -1.81 -11.13 -3.03
CA SER A 46 -1.71 -12.51 -2.57
C SER A 46 -2.34 -12.70 -1.18
N ASN A 47 -2.10 -11.78 -0.25
CA ASN A 47 -2.75 -11.80 1.05
C ASN A 47 -4.26 -11.65 0.93
N ASN A 48 -4.74 -10.79 0.03
CA ASN A 48 -6.17 -10.60 -0.23
C ASN A 48 -6.83 -11.87 -0.76
N HIS A 49 -6.13 -12.65 -1.59
CA HIS A 49 -6.64 -13.94 -2.07
C HIS A 49 -6.84 -14.96 -0.95
N ARG A 50 -6.13 -14.80 0.18
CA ARG A 50 -6.22 -15.65 1.37
C ARG A 50 -7.20 -15.10 2.42
N LEU A 51 -7.94 -14.02 2.14
CA LEU A 51 -8.96 -13.50 3.05
C LEU A 51 -10.08 -14.53 3.25
N GLY A 52 -10.55 -14.63 4.49
CA GLY A 52 -11.57 -15.62 4.87
C GLY A 52 -11.06 -17.06 4.98
N THR A 53 -9.77 -17.31 4.75
CA THR A 53 -9.14 -18.62 4.93
C THR A 53 -8.44 -18.73 6.28
N LEU A 54 -8.10 -19.97 6.69
CA LEU A 54 -7.28 -20.24 7.88
C LEU A 54 -5.87 -19.66 7.78
N GLU A 55 -5.39 -19.36 6.57
CA GLU A 55 -4.05 -18.86 6.33
C GLU A 55 -3.97 -17.34 6.20
N MET A 56 -5.04 -16.62 6.58
CA MET A 56 -5.11 -15.18 6.48
C MET A 56 -3.95 -14.51 7.22
N VAL A 57 -3.22 -13.64 6.49
CA VAL A 57 -2.10 -12.88 7.04
C VAL A 57 -2.60 -11.55 7.59
N LYS A 58 -2.19 -11.21 8.81
CA LYS A 58 -2.39 -9.88 9.38
C LYS A 58 -1.17 -9.00 9.19
N TYR A 59 -1.37 -7.77 8.70
CA TYR A 59 -0.32 -6.78 8.70
C TYR A 59 -0.06 -6.29 10.12
N SER A 60 1.21 -6.23 10.51
CA SER A 60 1.62 -5.49 11.70
C SER A 60 1.46 -3.98 11.50
N THR A 61 1.39 -3.21 12.59
CA THR A 61 1.34 -1.74 12.53
C THR A 61 2.48 -1.17 11.69
N LYS A 62 3.69 -1.68 11.87
CA LYS A 62 4.88 -1.25 11.12
C LYS A 62 4.78 -1.58 9.63
N GLU A 63 4.28 -2.75 9.27
CA GLU A 63 4.03 -3.08 7.86
C GLU A 63 2.98 -2.16 7.27
N ARG A 64 1.96 -1.78 8.04
CA ARG A 64 0.93 -0.86 7.57
C ARG A 64 1.46 0.55 7.32
N GLU A 65 2.21 1.10 8.26
CA GLU A 65 2.88 2.39 8.10
C GLU A 65 3.76 2.42 6.84
N GLN A 66 4.45 1.32 6.55
CA GLN A 66 5.26 1.18 5.34
C GLN A 66 4.42 1.17 4.07
N ILE A 67 3.30 0.43 4.05
CA ILE A 67 2.36 0.43 2.92
C ILE A 67 1.84 1.85 2.66
N ASP A 68 1.46 2.58 3.71
CA ASP A 68 0.95 3.95 3.58
C ASP A 68 2.03 4.91 3.03
N ILE A 69 3.29 4.76 3.46
CA ILE A 69 4.43 5.50 2.88
C ILE A 69 4.60 5.18 1.40
N PHE A 70 4.53 3.91 1.00
CA PHE A 70 4.68 3.53 -0.40
C PHE A 70 3.56 4.09 -1.28
N ILE A 71 2.31 4.07 -0.79
CA ILE A 71 1.16 4.68 -1.47
C ILE A 71 1.37 6.19 -1.63
N SER A 72 1.73 6.88 -0.55
CA SER A 72 1.99 8.33 -0.56
C SER A 72 3.10 8.69 -1.56
N ASN A 73 4.20 7.91 -1.57
CA ASN A 73 5.29 8.13 -2.51
C ASN A 73 4.83 7.98 -3.96
N MET A 74 4.06 6.95 -4.30
CA MET A 74 3.56 6.79 -5.67
C MET A 74 2.67 7.97 -6.10
N ALA A 75 1.81 8.46 -5.20
CA ALA A 75 0.97 9.64 -5.45
C ALA A 75 1.79 10.91 -5.71
N GLN A 76 2.92 11.08 -5.00
CA GLN A 76 3.82 12.22 -5.17
C GLN A 76 4.67 12.12 -6.44
N PHE A 77 5.17 10.93 -6.78
CA PHE A 77 6.07 10.75 -7.94
C PHE A 77 5.32 10.71 -9.29
N ALA A 78 4.12 10.13 -9.34
CA ALA A 78 3.35 10.01 -10.57
C ALA A 78 3.20 11.32 -11.36
N PRO A 79 2.84 12.48 -10.76
CA PRO A 79 2.70 13.74 -11.49
C PRO A 79 4.04 14.38 -11.89
N LEU A 80 5.14 14.02 -11.22
CA LEU A 80 6.47 14.57 -11.47
C LEU A 80 7.18 13.89 -12.66
N ILE A 81 6.73 12.69 -13.03
CA ILE A 81 7.28 11.89 -14.12
C ILE A 81 6.28 11.90 -15.27
N ARG A 82 6.68 12.45 -16.42
CA ARG A 82 5.82 12.51 -17.61
C ARG A 82 5.79 11.18 -18.38
N GLY A 83 4.80 11.05 -19.25
CA GLY A 83 4.68 9.93 -20.19
C GLY A 83 4.30 8.61 -19.53
N GLU A 84 4.70 7.50 -20.18
CA GLU A 84 4.28 6.15 -19.82
C GLU A 84 4.66 5.76 -18.39
N ARG A 85 5.83 6.19 -17.89
CA ARG A 85 6.28 5.88 -16.53
C ARG A 85 5.37 6.50 -15.46
N GLY A 86 5.03 7.77 -15.60
CA GLY A 86 4.09 8.43 -14.67
C GLY A 86 2.73 7.76 -14.67
N GLN A 87 2.24 7.35 -15.85
CA GLN A 87 0.99 6.62 -15.99
C GLN A 87 1.04 5.24 -15.30
N LYS A 88 2.15 4.50 -15.43
CA LYS A 88 2.35 3.22 -14.73
C LYS A 88 2.34 3.39 -13.21
N ILE A 89 3.06 4.38 -12.70
CA ILE A 89 3.08 4.68 -11.26
C ILE A 89 1.69 5.06 -10.76
N ALA A 90 0.96 5.92 -11.49
CA ALA A 90 -0.41 6.31 -11.16
C ALA A 90 -1.37 5.11 -11.14
N ALA A 91 -1.27 4.21 -12.13
CA ALA A 91 -2.09 3.01 -12.19
C ALA A 91 -1.78 2.04 -11.05
N LEU A 92 -0.50 1.85 -10.71
CA LEU A 92 -0.08 1.02 -9.59
C LEU A 92 -0.55 1.59 -8.25
N HIS A 93 -0.50 2.90 -8.08
CA HIS A 93 -1.04 3.60 -6.91
C HIS A 93 -2.53 3.29 -6.70
N LEU A 94 -3.35 3.44 -7.74
CA LEU A 94 -4.79 3.17 -7.66
C LEU A 94 -5.09 1.72 -7.31
N LYS A 95 -4.42 0.76 -7.99
CA LYS A 95 -4.57 -0.67 -7.69
C LYS A 95 -4.16 -1.02 -6.27
N THR A 96 -3.09 -0.40 -5.78
CA THR A 96 -2.60 -0.63 -4.42
C THR A 96 -3.57 -0.08 -3.38
N LEU A 97 -4.12 1.13 -3.59
CA LEU A 97 -5.16 1.70 -2.74
C LEU A 97 -6.40 0.80 -2.68
N GLU A 98 -6.88 0.33 -3.83
CA GLU A 98 -8.04 -0.56 -3.89
C GLU A 98 -7.79 -1.88 -3.16
N ALA A 99 -6.63 -2.50 -3.39
CA ALA A 99 -6.26 -3.74 -2.71
C ALA A 99 -6.16 -3.55 -1.18
N VAL A 100 -5.62 -2.42 -0.74
CA VAL A 100 -5.56 -2.07 0.67
C VAL A 100 -6.95 -1.85 1.27
N SER A 101 -7.84 -1.14 0.57
CA SER A 101 -9.23 -0.92 1.01
C SER A 101 -9.97 -2.24 1.20
N LEU A 102 -9.84 -3.17 0.25
CA LEU A 102 -10.47 -4.50 0.35
C LEU A 102 -10.05 -5.25 1.62
N TYR A 103 -8.76 -5.14 1.97
CA TYR A 103 -8.23 -5.74 3.19
C TYR A 103 -8.84 -5.11 4.44
N ASP A 104 -8.89 -3.77 4.48
CA ASP A 104 -9.38 -3.00 5.63
C ASP A 104 -10.89 -3.22 5.85
N ASP A 105 -11.68 -3.25 4.78
CA ASP A 105 -13.10 -3.56 4.82
C ASP A 105 -13.34 -4.96 5.41
N PHE A 106 -12.54 -5.95 4.99
CA PHE A 106 -12.64 -7.30 5.53
C PHE A 106 -12.27 -7.37 7.03
N GLN A 107 -11.20 -6.69 7.46
CA GLN A 107 -10.83 -6.65 8.88
C GLN A 107 -11.92 -5.97 9.71
N THR A 108 -12.50 -4.89 9.20
CA THR A 108 -13.57 -4.14 9.86
C THR A 108 -14.81 -5.01 10.05
N LEU A 109 -15.25 -5.70 9.00
CA LEU A 109 -16.40 -6.64 9.06
C LEU A 109 -16.17 -7.78 10.06
N ASN A 110 -14.96 -8.34 10.11
CA ASN A 110 -14.63 -9.41 11.06
C ASN A 110 -14.61 -8.95 12.53
N VAL A 111 -14.20 -7.72 12.80
CA VAL A 111 -14.28 -7.16 14.16
C VAL A 111 -15.74 -7.04 14.60
N PHE A 112 -16.63 -6.59 13.72
CA PHE A 112 -18.06 -6.45 14.03
C PHE A 112 -18.75 -7.80 14.25
N THR A 113 -18.47 -8.81 13.43
CA THR A 113 -19.06 -10.15 13.61
C THR A 113 -18.58 -10.81 14.91
N SER A 114 -17.29 -10.72 15.23
CA SER A 114 -16.73 -11.22 16.49
C SER A 114 -17.30 -10.51 17.73
N ALA A 115 -17.48 -9.19 17.67
CA ALA A 115 -18.08 -8.41 18.76
C ALA A 115 -19.56 -8.77 18.98
N ARG A 116 -20.30 -9.06 17.91
CA ARG A 116 -21.72 -9.46 18.00
C ARG A 116 -21.88 -10.84 18.63
N VAL A 117 -21.04 -11.81 18.27
CA VAL A 117 -21.02 -13.15 18.89
C VAL A 117 -20.65 -13.06 20.38
N SER A 118 -19.67 -12.22 20.73
CA SER A 118 -19.25 -12.02 22.12
C SER A 118 -20.32 -11.34 22.99
N ARG A 119 -21.13 -10.43 22.42
CA ARG A 119 -22.27 -9.81 23.13
C ARG A 119 -23.44 -10.79 23.28
N SER A 120 -23.71 -11.64 22.29
CA SER A 120 -24.78 -12.65 22.37
C SER A 120 -24.51 -13.69 23.46
N ARG A 121 -23.25 -14.16 23.60
CA ARG A 121 -22.86 -15.12 24.64
C ARG A 121 -22.88 -14.56 26.06
N LYS A 122 -22.81 -13.23 26.25
CA LYS A 122 -22.94 -12.61 27.58
C LYS A 122 -24.40 -12.55 28.07
N CYS A 123 -25.39 -12.77 27.21
CA CYS A 123 -26.80 -12.81 27.60
C CYS A 123 -27.31 -14.20 28.02
N GLU A 124 -26.51 -15.26 27.88
CA GLU A 124 -26.93 -16.64 28.18
C GLU A 124 -26.48 -17.15 29.58
N TYR A 125 -25.83 -16.32 30.40
CA TYR A 125 -25.36 -16.70 31.74
C TYR A 125 -26.07 -15.97 32.90
N VAL A 126 -27.38 -15.76 32.78
CA VAL A 126 -28.25 -15.44 33.94
C VAL A 126 -29.50 -16.30 33.84
N VAL A 127 -29.40 -17.55 34.27
CA VAL A 127 -30.55 -18.33 34.72
C VAL A 127 -30.20 -18.83 36.12
N HIS A 128 -30.91 -18.24 37.08
CA HIS A 128 -30.86 -18.55 38.51
C HIS A 128 -31.32 -19.98 38.81
#